data_AF-A0A966KDR4-F1
#
_entry.id   AF-A0A966KDR4-F1
#
_cell.length_a   1.000
_cell.length_b   1.000
_cell.length_c   1.000
_cell.angle_alpha   90.00
_cell.angle_beta   90.00
_cell.angle_gamma   90.00
#
_symmetry.space_group_name_H-M   'P 1'
#
loop_
_entity.id
_entity.type
_entity.pdbx_description
1 polymer ?
#
loop_
_entity_poly.entity_id
_entity_poly.type
_entity_poly.pdbx_seq_one_letter_code
_entity_poly.pdbx_strand_id
1 'polypeptide(L)'
;MQSFGDQIQQLKDSFTFDSNKERIGRLAKTAVARAYADISAKSTWNYLRRRTQINTVAPYSTGTVGFNATTRYLTLTGGTWPVNAVNGELLINRNVYGIQRRVSDTVLQLLPDRCPATDLASLTTYAWVQSTYLLPREFVELRGITEIERLWNVTYMSPEMMLARAQLWYTASNSLFYTILGVAGGRMTIQFQPPPSFARTFDIIFQSKPRIPTLTQPYSTGTVATTAGSTTVTLSGSTWPAGLAAGCLFRLGNTAPPTGLVGDNPYVEEHLVSYVTDSTHLELADAMGTTASGVKYCVDDPIDIENMSMQSYFDRMCEVTLMILHQSGADKIAQARQIAYDAMVEAKGMDSRLDPAAVANSCIVTGVNEAMMGMVTNGPYSN
;
A
#
# COMPACT_ATOMS: atom_id res chain seq x y z
N MET A 1 -5.29 14.57 -15.69
CA MET A 1 -4.43 14.07 -14.59
C MET A 1 -2.97 14.19 -15.01
N GLN A 2 -2.02 14.49 -14.12
CA GLN A 2 -0.60 14.52 -14.50
C GLN A 2 -0.03 13.09 -14.54
N SER A 3 0.68 12.74 -15.62
CA SER A 3 1.33 11.45 -15.79
C SER A 3 2.84 11.51 -15.57
N PHE A 4 3.46 10.34 -15.37
CA PHE A 4 4.89 10.21 -15.15
C PHE A 4 5.72 10.81 -16.29
N GLY A 5 5.28 10.59 -17.54
CA GLY A 5 5.85 11.15 -18.75
C GLY A 5 5.70 12.66 -18.85
N ASP A 6 4.57 13.22 -18.42
CA ASP A 6 4.38 14.67 -18.39
C ASP A 6 5.38 15.34 -17.46
N GLN A 7 5.60 14.77 -16.26
CA GLN A 7 6.58 15.31 -15.31
C GLN A 7 8.01 15.23 -15.85
N ILE A 8 8.36 14.14 -16.53
CA ILE A 8 9.67 14.01 -17.18
C ILE A 8 9.84 15.10 -18.25
N GLN A 9 8.79 15.39 -19.02
CA GLN A 9 8.83 16.40 -20.05
C GLN A 9 8.98 17.81 -19.46
N GLN A 10 8.15 18.16 -18.48
CA GLN A 10 8.23 19.43 -17.75
C GLN A 10 9.62 19.65 -17.15
N LEU A 11 10.23 18.60 -16.59
CA LEU A 11 11.56 18.67 -16.00
C LEU A 11 12.66 18.88 -17.05
N LYS A 12 12.51 18.33 -18.26
CA LYS A 12 13.45 18.59 -19.37
C LYS A 12 13.31 20.02 -19.89
N ASP A 13 12.09 20.54 -19.96
CA ASP A 13 11.83 21.87 -20.50
C ASP A 13 12.28 22.97 -19.51
N SER A 14 12.23 22.68 -18.21
CA SER A 14 12.63 23.62 -17.15
C SER A 14 14.14 23.81 -17.03
N PHE A 15 14.95 22.92 -17.60
CA PHE A 15 16.41 22.98 -17.53
C PHE A 15 17.04 23.05 -18.92
N THR A 16 17.79 24.12 -19.19
CA THR A 16 18.61 24.23 -20.39
C THR A 16 19.87 23.37 -20.24
N PHE A 17 19.93 22.25 -20.95
CA PHE A 17 21.11 21.39 -21.00
C PHE A 17 21.78 21.47 -22.37
N ASP A 18 23.00 22.02 -22.42
CA ASP A 18 23.76 22.26 -23.66
C ASP A 18 24.34 20.99 -24.32
N SER A 19 24.27 19.82 -23.68
CA SER A 19 24.78 18.57 -24.29
C SER A 19 24.15 17.27 -23.78
N ASN A 20 24.11 16.27 -24.67
CA ASN A 20 23.69 14.88 -24.44
C ASN A 20 22.23 14.68 -23.95
N LYS A 21 21.27 14.97 -24.84
CA LYS A 21 19.82 14.84 -24.62
C LYS A 21 19.38 13.48 -24.07
N GLU A 22 20.03 12.38 -24.51
CA GLU A 22 19.70 11.03 -24.04
C GLU A 22 20.07 10.80 -22.58
N ARG A 23 21.27 11.22 -22.17
CA ARG A 23 21.72 11.12 -20.79
C ARG A 23 20.78 11.91 -19.88
N ILE A 24 20.46 13.15 -20.25
CA ILE A 24 19.52 14.00 -19.50
C ILE A 24 18.15 13.34 -19.40
N GLY A 25 17.64 12.74 -20.48
CA GLY A 25 16.38 11.99 -20.43
C GLY A 25 16.38 10.86 -19.40
N ARG A 26 17.48 10.11 -19.28
CA ARG A 26 17.64 9.06 -18.25
C ARG A 26 17.75 9.64 -16.84
N LEU A 27 18.46 10.76 -16.67
CA LEU A 27 18.57 11.44 -15.38
C LEU A 27 17.22 12.01 -14.91
N ALA A 28 16.45 12.62 -15.82
CA ALA A 28 15.11 13.14 -15.53
C ALA A 28 14.17 12.00 -15.09
N LYS A 29 14.13 10.88 -15.82
CA LYS A 29 13.39 9.67 -15.41
C LYS A 29 13.78 9.20 -14.01
N THR A 30 15.08 9.17 -13.72
CA THR A 30 15.61 8.76 -12.41
C THR A 30 15.23 9.76 -11.31
N ALA A 31 15.25 11.06 -11.62
CA ALA A 31 14.89 12.11 -10.68
C ALA A 31 13.43 12.03 -10.27
N VAL A 32 12.51 11.91 -11.24
CA VAL A 32 11.06 11.76 -10.99
C VAL A 32 10.80 10.48 -10.19
N ALA A 33 11.39 9.34 -10.58
CA ALA A 33 11.21 8.08 -9.86
C ALA A 33 11.66 8.15 -8.39
N ARG A 34 12.81 8.79 -8.12
CA ARG A 34 13.33 8.95 -6.75
C ARG A 34 12.48 9.91 -5.93
N ALA A 35 12.13 11.07 -6.50
CA ALA A 35 11.26 12.05 -5.82
C ALA A 35 9.90 11.42 -5.46
N TYR A 36 9.35 10.63 -6.38
CA TYR A 36 8.06 9.96 -6.19
C TYR A 36 8.11 8.85 -5.14
N ALA A 37 9.20 8.08 -5.09
CA ALA A 37 9.40 7.08 -4.04
C ALA A 37 9.60 7.71 -2.65
N ASP A 38 10.24 8.87 -2.58
CA ASP A 38 10.59 9.54 -1.33
C ASP A 38 9.42 10.35 -0.74
N ILE A 39 8.42 10.75 -1.53
CA ILE A 39 7.39 11.72 -1.10
C ILE A 39 6.65 11.29 0.17
N SER A 40 6.32 10.00 0.30
CA SER A 40 5.66 9.43 1.49
C SER A 40 6.58 9.32 2.71
N ALA A 41 7.90 9.33 2.51
CA ALA A 41 8.88 9.28 3.58
C ALA A 41 9.22 10.69 4.13
N LYS A 42 8.97 11.76 3.35
CA LYS A 42 9.27 13.15 3.75
C LYS A 42 8.20 13.77 4.64
N SER A 43 6.96 13.29 4.56
CA SER A 43 5.84 13.76 5.36
C SER A 43 4.71 12.73 5.41
N THR A 44 3.89 12.81 6.46
CA THR A 44 2.61 12.09 6.55
C THR A 44 1.51 12.90 5.86
N TRP A 45 1.21 12.57 4.61
CA TRP A 45 0.18 13.24 3.81
C TRP A 45 -1.21 12.64 4.08
N ASN A 46 -2.20 13.48 4.37
CA ASN A 46 -3.60 13.08 4.55
C ASN A 46 -4.16 12.45 3.27
N TYR A 47 -3.79 12.95 2.09
CA TYR A 47 -4.16 12.35 0.80
C TYR A 47 -3.78 10.86 0.68
N LEU A 48 -2.63 10.49 1.26
CA LEU A 48 -2.13 9.12 1.22
C LEU A 48 -2.62 8.27 2.41
N ARG A 49 -3.55 8.77 3.24
CA ARG A 49 -4.23 7.94 4.24
C ARG A 49 -5.29 7.08 3.56
N ARG A 50 -5.18 5.77 3.75
CA ARG A 50 -6.11 4.80 3.19
C ARG A 50 -6.73 3.99 4.34
N ARG A 51 -7.92 3.46 4.08
CA ARG A 51 -8.66 2.59 4.99
C ARG A 51 -8.85 1.23 4.33
N THR A 52 -8.62 0.15 5.07
CA THR A 52 -8.87 -1.21 4.59
C THR A 52 -9.22 -2.13 5.74
N GLN A 53 -9.63 -3.35 5.42
CA GLN A 53 -10.00 -4.36 6.40
C GLN A 53 -9.05 -5.56 6.34
N ILE A 54 -8.77 -6.13 7.52
CA ILE A 54 -8.04 -7.37 7.69
C ILE A 54 -8.99 -8.38 8.31
N ASN A 55 -9.24 -9.46 7.58
CA ASN A 55 -10.06 -10.57 8.04
C ASN A 55 -9.16 -11.68 8.58
N THR A 56 -9.31 -11.99 9.87
CA THR A 56 -8.58 -13.09 10.51
C THR A 56 -9.29 -14.43 10.31
N VAL A 57 -8.54 -15.50 10.50
CA VAL A 57 -9.03 -16.87 10.34
C VAL A 57 -9.12 -17.54 11.71
N ALA A 58 -10.19 -18.29 11.94
CA ALA A 58 -10.36 -19.07 13.17
C ALA A 58 -9.34 -20.22 13.25
N PRO A 59 -8.94 -20.65 14.46
CA PRO A 59 -8.12 -21.84 14.64
C PRO A 59 -8.77 -23.10 14.05
N TYR A 60 -7.95 -24.05 13.61
CA TYR A 60 -8.39 -25.32 13.06
C TYR A 60 -7.82 -26.49 13.87
N SER A 61 -8.68 -27.38 14.37
CA SER A 61 -8.31 -28.50 15.23
C SER A 61 -9.10 -29.78 14.93
N THR A 62 -9.70 -29.88 13.74
CA THR A 62 -10.49 -31.06 13.36
C THR A 62 -9.58 -32.25 13.09
N GLY A 63 -9.91 -33.41 13.66
CA GLY A 63 -9.14 -34.64 13.49
C GLY A 63 -7.89 -34.70 14.35
N THR A 64 -6.94 -35.54 13.96
CA THR A 64 -5.70 -35.78 14.71
C THR A 64 -4.51 -35.92 13.79
N VAL A 65 -3.31 -35.66 14.32
CA VAL A 65 -2.09 -35.70 13.52
C VAL A 65 -1.13 -36.80 13.97
N GLY A 66 -0.32 -37.28 13.03
CA GLY A 66 0.90 -38.05 13.28
C GLY A 66 2.07 -37.39 12.55
N PHE A 67 3.27 -37.45 13.12
CA PHE A 67 4.47 -36.80 12.56
C PHE A 67 5.59 -37.81 12.34
N ASN A 68 6.25 -37.73 11.18
CA ASN A 68 7.46 -38.47 10.87
C ASN A 68 8.67 -37.53 10.80
N ALA A 69 9.65 -37.72 11.69
CA ALA A 69 10.81 -36.85 11.84
C ALA A 69 11.79 -36.94 10.66
N THR A 70 11.88 -38.08 9.98
CA THR A 70 12.77 -38.27 8.81
C THR A 70 12.29 -37.44 7.60
N THR A 71 10.99 -37.48 7.30
CA THR A 71 10.42 -36.73 6.17
C THR A 71 9.96 -35.33 6.55
N ARG A 72 9.78 -35.08 7.85
CA ARG A 72 9.13 -33.91 8.45
C ARG A 72 7.67 -33.75 8.02
N TYR A 73 7.01 -34.85 7.69
CA TYR A 73 5.61 -34.85 7.28
C TYR A 73 4.71 -35.01 8.48
N LEU A 74 3.79 -34.07 8.61
CA LEU A 74 2.66 -34.13 9.52
C LEU A 74 1.43 -34.56 8.72
N THR A 75 0.89 -35.73 9.06
CA THR A 75 -0.27 -36.33 8.39
C THR A 75 -1.51 -36.15 9.26
N LEU A 76 -2.54 -35.54 8.69
CA LEU A 76 -3.85 -35.34 9.30
C LEU A 76 -4.78 -36.50 8.98
N THR A 77 -5.49 -36.98 10.00
CA THR A 77 -6.56 -37.96 9.89
C THR A 77 -7.87 -37.33 10.37
N GLY A 78 -8.95 -37.50 9.61
CA GLY A 78 -10.29 -37.00 9.98
C GLY A 78 -10.56 -35.53 9.66
N GLY A 79 -9.79 -34.91 8.75
CA GLY A 79 -9.96 -33.52 8.35
C GLY A 79 -9.21 -33.15 7.06
N THR A 80 -9.24 -31.87 6.69
CA THR A 80 -8.52 -31.29 5.55
C THR A 80 -7.86 -29.99 5.99
N TRP A 81 -6.57 -29.83 5.70
CA TRP A 81 -5.83 -28.62 6.02
C TRP A 81 -6.40 -27.39 5.29
N PRO A 82 -6.48 -26.22 5.94
CA PRO A 82 -6.83 -24.97 5.27
C PRO A 82 -5.95 -24.72 4.04
N VAL A 83 -6.50 -24.08 3.00
CA VAL A 83 -5.75 -23.75 1.77
C VAL A 83 -4.56 -22.84 2.08
N ASN A 84 -4.73 -21.95 3.04
CA ASN A 84 -3.73 -21.04 3.59
C ASN A 84 -2.91 -21.62 4.75
N ALA A 85 -2.86 -22.95 4.93
CA ALA A 85 -2.17 -23.57 6.07
C ALA A 85 -0.73 -23.08 6.26
N VAL A 86 -0.01 -22.79 5.16
CA VAL A 86 1.37 -22.26 5.17
C VAL A 86 1.50 -20.91 5.88
N ASN A 87 0.43 -20.12 5.94
CA ASN A 87 0.43 -18.81 6.59
C ASN A 87 0.25 -18.89 8.11
N GLY A 88 -0.08 -20.06 8.64
CA GLY A 88 -0.27 -20.29 10.07
C GLY A 88 0.83 -21.15 10.68
N GLU A 89 0.61 -21.52 11.93
CA GLU A 89 1.52 -22.29 12.76
C GLU A 89 0.75 -23.39 13.49
N LEU A 90 1.47 -24.46 13.85
CA LEU A 90 0.90 -25.61 14.55
C LEU A 90 1.29 -25.59 16.01
N LEU A 91 0.28 -25.68 16.87
CA LEU A 91 0.43 -25.91 18.30
C LEU A 91 0.21 -27.38 18.60
N ILE A 92 1.24 -28.03 19.11
CA ILE A 92 1.19 -29.42 19.59
C ILE A 92 1.87 -29.46 20.95
N ASN A 93 1.17 -29.92 21.99
CA ASN A 93 1.71 -29.99 23.36
C ASN A 93 2.36 -28.69 23.85
N ARG A 94 1.76 -27.54 23.52
CA ARG A 94 2.24 -26.16 23.80
C ARG A 94 3.50 -25.71 23.04
N ASN A 95 4.05 -26.55 22.17
CA ASN A 95 5.12 -26.16 21.27
C ASN A 95 4.55 -25.63 19.95
N VAL A 96 5.20 -24.61 19.40
CA VAL A 96 4.82 -23.96 18.14
C VAL A 96 5.75 -24.43 17.03
N TYR A 97 5.17 -24.92 15.95
CA TYR A 97 5.90 -25.41 14.78
C TYR A 97 5.48 -24.65 13.53
N GLY A 98 6.46 -24.22 12.73
CA GLY A 98 6.23 -23.51 11.48
C GLY A 98 6.04 -24.48 10.31
N ILE A 99 5.19 -24.09 9.36
CA ILE A 99 4.86 -24.90 8.18
C ILE A 99 5.71 -24.43 7.00
N GLN A 100 6.43 -25.35 6.36
CA GLN A 100 7.23 -25.07 5.17
C GLN A 100 6.37 -25.06 3.91
N ARG A 101 5.53 -26.10 3.73
CA ARG A 101 4.62 -26.22 2.59
C ARG A 101 3.47 -27.17 2.88
N ARG A 102 2.36 -26.96 2.18
CA ARG A 102 1.22 -27.89 2.08
C ARG A 102 1.50 -28.86 0.93
N VAL A 103 1.73 -30.14 1.23
CA VAL A 103 2.05 -31.16 0.23
C VAL A 103 0.76 -31.70 -0.40
N SER A 104 -0.28 -31.88 0.42
CA SER A 104 -1.61 -32.28 -0.01
C SER A 104 -2.67 -31.73 0.97
N ASP A 105 -3.93 -32.10 0.76
CA ASP A 105 -5.04 -31.77 1.66
C ASP A 105 -4.90 -32.37 3.06
N THR A 106 -4.09 -33.42 3.22
CA THR A 106 -3.88 -34.10 4.51
C THR A 106 -2.44 -34.08 4.99
N VAL A 107 -1.48 -33.65 4.17
CA VAL A 107 -0.05 -33.67 4.52
C VAL A 107 0.57 -32.27 4.49
N LEU A 108 1.15 -31.88 5.62
CA LEU A 108 2.00 -30.69 5.73
C LEU A 108 3.46 -31.11 5.91
N GLN A 109 4.38 -30.32 5.38
CA GLN A 109 5.79 -30.42 5.71
C GLN A 109 6.18 -29.28 6.64
N LEU A 110 6.79 -29.62 7.79
CA LEU A 110 7.26 -28.63 8.76
C LEU A 110 8.64 -28.07 8.39
N LEU A 111 8.93 -26.86 8.89
CA LEU A 111 10.24 -26.23 8.74
C LEU A 111 11.34 -27.09 9.40
N PRO A 112 12.54 -27.19 8.80
CA PRO A 112 13.61 -28.05 9.30
C PRO A 112 14.16 -27.62 10.67
N ASP A 113 14.12 -26.34 10.99
CA ASP A 113 14.55 -25.75 12.26
C ASP A 113 13.41 -25.64 13.30
N ARG A 114 12.16 -25.90 12.88
CA ARG A 114 10.96 -25.80 13.72
C ARG A 114 10.05 -27.02 13.53
N CYS A 115 10.59 -28.21 13.78
CA CYS A 115 9.83 -29.47 13.81
C CYS A 115 10.14 -30.29 15.08
N PRO A 116 9.27 -31.24 15.47
CA PRO A 116 9.59 -32.20 16.52
C PRO A 116 10.87 -32.99 16.19
N ALA A 117 11.68 -33.28 17.21
CA ALA A 117 12.92 -34.06 17.05
C ALA A 117 12.67 -35.57 16.89
N THR A 118 11.48 -36.05 17.25
CA THR A 118 11.08 -37.46 17.22
C THR A 118 9.69 -37.59 16.62
N ASP A 119 9.35 -38.81 16.19
CA ASP A 119 8.03 -39.12 15.66
C ASP A 119 6.94 -38.85 16.71
N LEU A 120 5.84 -38.25 16.26
CA LEU A 120 4.65 -38.10 17.11
C LEU A 120 3.69 -39.25 16.80
N ALA A 121 3.16 -39.86 17.86
CA ALA A 121 2.17 -40.91 17.73
C ALA A 121 0.98 -40.46 16.88
N SER A 122 0.43 -41.38 16.08
CA SER A 122 -0.88 -41.18 15.47
C SER A 122 -1.91 -40.88 16.57
N LEU A 123 -2.86 -39.99 16.28
CA LEU A 123 -3.89 -39.50 17.21
C LEU A 123 -3.46 -38.34 18.14
N THR A 124 -2.34 -37.67 17.85
CA THR A 124 -1.92 -36.49 18.60
C THR A 124 -2.88 -35.31 18.33
N THR A 125 -3.32 -34.62 19.38
CA THR A 125 -4.15 -33.42 19.26
C THR A 125 -3.30 -32.22 18.86
N TYR A 126 -3.92 -31.30 18.12
CA TYR A 126 -3.24 -30.12 17.62
C TYR A 126 -4.21 -28.94 17.54
N ALA A 127 -3.66 -27.74 17.38
CA ALA A 127 -4.38 -26.58 16.88
C ALA A 127 -3.53 -25.86 15.84
N TRP A 128 -4.07 -25.63 14.65
CA TRP A 128 -3.51 -24.71 13.68
C TRP A 128 -4.06 -23.30 13.97
N VAL A 129 -3.19 -22.30 14.02
CA VAL A 129 -3.57 -20.90 14.26
C VAL A 129 -2.86 -20.00 13.26
N GLN A 130 -3.48 -18.88 12.89
CA GLN A 130 -2.84 -17.85 12.08
C GLN A 130 -2.75 -16.55 12.88
N SER A 131 -1.53 -16.17 13.25
CA SER A 131 -1.23 -14.93 13.96
C SER A 131 -0.86 -13.78 13.02
N THR A 132 -0.37 -14.07 11.82
CA THR A 132 0.21 -13.09 10.90
C THR A 132 -0.60 -12.94 9.61
N TYR A 133 -0.79 -11.69 9.18
CA TYR A 133 -1.59 -11.32 8.01
C TYR A 133 -0.84 -10.30 7.16
N LEU A 134 -0.87 -10.45 5.83
CA LEU A 134 -0.24 -9.52 4.90
C LEU A 134 -0.97 -8.19 4.88
N LEU A 135 -0.20 -7.10 4.93
CA LEU A 135 -0.71 -5.75 4.72
C LEU A 135 -0.69 -5.41 3.23
N PRO A 136 -1.47 -4.38 2.81
CA PRO A 136 -1.42 -3.87 1.45
C PRO A 136 0.01 -3.54 1.00
N ARG A 137 0.28 -3.66 -0.30
CA ARG A 137 1.65 -3.52 -0.84
C ARG A 137 2.20 -2.12 -0.63
N GLU A 138 1.32 -1.14 -0.65
CA GLU A 138 1.56 0.27 -0.48
C GLU A 138 1.68 0.68 0.99
N PHE A 139 1.54 -0.23 1.96
CA PHE A 139 1.62 0.09 3.38
C PHE A 139 2.98 0.71 3.78
N VAL A 140 2.93 1.80 4.55
CA VAL A 140 4.09 2.45 5.20
C VAL A 140 3.99 2.37 6.71
N GLU A 141 2.88 2.85 7.25
CA GLU A 141 2.70 3.06 8.68
C GLU A 141 1.23 2.83 9.06
N LEU A 142 0.97 2.15 10.18
CA LEU A 142 -0.37 2.02 10.72
C LEU A 142 -0.72 3.26 11.54
N ARG A 143 -1.90 3.85 11.31
CA ARG A 143 -2.39 5.05 12.02
C ARG A 143 -3.52 4.73 12.99
N GLY A 144 -4.30 3.69 12.71
CA GLY A 144 -5.36 3.22 13.58
C GLY A 144 -5.77 1.80 13.25
N ILE A 145 -6.22 1.08 14.27
CA ILE A 145 -6.79 -0.27 14.16
C ILE A 145 -7.91 -0.44 15.17
N THR A 146 -9.06 -0.90 14.69
CA THR A 146 -10.22 -1.18 15.54
C THR A 146 -10.85 -2.49 15.10
N GLU A 147 -11.14 -3.34 16.07
CA GLU A 147 -11.91 -4.56 15.86
C GLU A 147 -13.40 -4.20 15.74
N ILE A 148 -14.05 -4.56 14.62
CA ILE A 148 -15.38 -4.03 14.28
C ILE A 148 -16.46 -4.54 15.23
N GLU A 149 -16.42 -5.81 15.65
CA GLU A 149 -17.52 -6.44 16.38
C GLU A 149 -17.60 -5.93 17.83
N ARG A 150 -16.46 -5.67 18.47
CA ARG A 150 -16.41 -5.17 19.86
C ARG A 150 -16.05 -3.70 20.00
N LEU A 151 -15.73 -3.02 18.89
CA LEU A 151 -15.21 -1.65 18.90
C LEU A 151 -13.97 -1.51 19.80
N TRP A 152 -13.14 -2.56 19.82
CA TRP A 152 -11.97 -2.64 20.68
C TRP A 152 -10.73 -2.20 19.93
N ASN A 153 -9.93 -1.31 20.53
CA ASN A 153 -8.64 -0.92 19.99
C ASN A 153 -7.55 -1.88 20.47
N VAL A 154 -6.85 -2.49 19.51
CA VAL A 154 -5.71 -3.35 19.78
C VAL A 154 -4.51 -2.47 20.08
N THR A 155 -3.65 -2.86 21.03
CA THR A 155 -2.51 -2.05 21.45
C THR A 155 -1.24 -2.45 20.70
N TYR A 156 -0.45 -1.47 20.27
CA TYR A 156 0.86 -1.75 19.68
C TYR A 156 1.82 -2.35 20.72
N MET A 157 2.62 -3.31 20.28
CA MET A 157 3.73 -3.87 21.05
C MET A 157 4.96 -4.03 20.15
N SER A 158 6.15 -3.76 20.70
CA SER A 158 7.38 -3.96 19.93
C SER A 158 7.61 -5.44 19.61
N PRO A 159 8.30 -5.77 18.50
CA PRO A 159 8.62 -7.16 18.15
C PRO A 159 9.34 -7.93 19.27
N GLU A 160 10.24 -7.28 20.01
CA GLU A 160 11.00 -7.89 21.11
C GLU A 160 10.08 -8.25 22.28
N MET A 161 9.15 -7.35 22.62
CA MET A 161 8.16 -7.61 23.66
C MET A 161 7.14 -8.68 23.23
N MET A 162 6.76 -8.69 21.94
CA MET A 162 5.91 -9.75 21.39
C MET A 162 6.61 -11.12 21.47
N LEU A 163 7.90 -11.20 21.11
CA LEU A 163 8.68 -12.43 21.23
C LEU A 163 8.74 -12.93 22.68
N ALA A 164 9.01 -12.04 23.64
CA ALA A 164 9.05 -12.39 25.06
C ALA A 164 7.69 -12.90 25.57
N ARG A 165 6.59 -12.33 25.09
CA ARG A 165 5.22 -12.76 25.44
C ARG A 165 4.73 -13.96 24.66
N ALA A 166 5.30 -14.24 23.48
CA ALA A 166 4.90 -15.38 22.64
C ALA A 166 5.06 -16.70 23.41
N GLN A 167 6.06 -16.79 24.26
CA GLN A 167 6.28 -17.95 25.13
C GLN A 167 5.19 -18.13 26.20
N LEU A 168 4.47 -17.07 26.58
CA LEU A 168 3.43 -17.10 27.61
C LEU A 168 2.01 -17.25 27.03
N TRP A 169 1.73 -16.67 25.87
CA TRP A 169 0.37 -16.47 25.36
C TRP A 169 0.12 -17.00 23.93
N TYR A 170 0.69 -18.15 23.56
CA TYR A 170 0.43 -18.73 22.24
C TYR A 170 -0.93 -19.42 22.09
N THR A 171 -1.73 -19.50 23.16
CA THR A 171 -3.09 -20.04 23.08
C THR A 171 -4.01 -19.05 22.38
N ALA A 172 -4.79 -19.52 21.40
CA ALA A 172 -5.72 -18.67 20.68
C ALA A 172 -6.76 -18.05 21.64
N SER A 173 -6.95 -16.73 21.53
CA SER A 173 -7.83 -15.94 22.38
C SER A 173 -8.23 -14.65 21.66
N ASN A 174 -8.77 -13.68 22.39
CA ASN A 174 -8.96 -12.33 21.88
C ASN A 174 -7.58 -11.69 21.66
N SER A 175 -7.33 -11.19 20.46
CA SER A 175 -6.09 -10.47 20.16
C SER A 175 -6.08 -9.13 20.90
N LEU A 176 -5.07 -8.93 21.75
CA LEU A 176 -4.93 -7.74 22.58
C LEU A 176 -3.84 -6.81 22.06
N PHE A 177 -2.86 -7.40 21.37
CA PHE A 177 -1.68 -6.72 20.90
C PHE A 177 -1.45 -6.97 19.42
N TYR A 178 -0.81 -5.99 18.77
CA TYR A 178 -0.30 -6.16 17.43
C TYR A 178 1.11 -5.63 17.30
N THR A 179 1.85 -6.17 16.34
CA THR A 179 3.08 -5.55 15.83
C THR A 179 3.12 -5.63 14.31
N ILE A 180 4.02 -4.86 13.71
CA ILE A 180 4.25 -4.84 12.27
C ILE A 180 5.64 -5.43 11.98
N LEU A 181 5.70 -6.41 11.10
CA LEU A 181 6.95 -7.08 10.71
C LEU A 181 7.15 -6.99 9.19
N GLY A 182 8.41 -6.98 8.76
CA GLY A 182 8.77 -7.08 7.35
C GLY A 182 8.78 -8.52 6.86
N VAL A 183 8.40 -8.71 5.59
CA VAL A 183 8.50 -9.98 4.86
C VAL A 183 9.31 -9.75 3.57
N ALA A 184 9.88 -10.82 3.03
CA ALA A 184 10.61 -10.80 1.77
C ALA A 184 9.82 -10.07 0.65
N GLY A 185 10.55 -9.34 -0.20
CA GLY A 185 9.94 -8.53 -1.25
C GLY A 185 9.41 -7.17 -0.79
N GLY A 186 9.81 -6.72 0.42
CA GLY A 186 9.51 -5.37 0.93
C GLY A 186 8.06 -5.17 1.32
N ARG A 187 7.30 -6.25 1.55
CA ARG A 187 5.94 -6.21 2.08
C ARG A 187 5.96 -6.22 3.60
N MET A 188 4.92 -5.68 4.20
CA MET A 188 4.72 -5.71 5.64
C MET A 188 3.61 -6.69 6.01
N THR A 189 3.67 -7.21 7.22
CA THR A 189 2.62 -8.01 7.84
C THR A 189 2.25 -7.42 9.18
N ILE A 190 0.98 -7.56 9.56
CA ILE A 190 0.54 -7.39 10.93
C ILE A 190 0.56 -8.75 11.61
N GLN A 191 1.09 -8.81 12.83
CA GLN A 191 1.02 -9.98 13.69
C GLN A 191 0.18 -9.64 14.91
N PHE A 192 -0.77 -10.53 15.23
CA PHE A 192 -1.64 -10.41 16.40
C PHE A 192 -1.22 -11.35 17.51
N GLN A 193 -1.36 -10.89 18.76
CA GLN A 193 -1.14 -11.73 19.93
C GLN A 193 -2.12 -11.39 21.07
N PRO A 194 -2.70 -12.42 21.72
CA PRO A 194 -2.77 -13.82 21.31
C PRO A 194 -3.34 -13.99 19.88
N PRO A 195 -3.05 -15.11 19.18
CA PRO A 195 -3.69 -15.37 17.90
C PRO A 195 -5.22 -15.42 18.07
N PRO A 196 -5.99 -14.96 17.09
CA PRO A 196 -7.43 -14.87 17.21
C PRO A 196 -8.08 -16.26 17.38
N SER A 197 -8.98 -16.41 18.36
CA SER A 197 -9.73 -17.67 18.58
C SER A 197 -10.95 -17.85 17.68
N PHE A 198 -11.31 -16.82 16.92
CA PHE A 198 -12.40 -16.81 15.94
C PHE A 198 -11.99 -15.91 14.77
N ALA A 199 -12.65 -16.09 13.62
CA ALA A 199 -12.54 -15.11 12.55
C ALA A 199 -13.08 -13.75 13.02
N ARG A 200 -12.29 -12.69 12.84
CA ARG A 200 -12.59 -11.32 13.23
C ARG A 200 -12.22 -10.39 12.08
N THR A 201 -12.87 -9.24 12.03
CA THR A 201 -12.54 -8.18 11.07
C THR A 201 -11.96 -6.98 11.82
N PHE A 202 -10.73 -6.63 11.45
CA PHE A 202 -10.07 -5.42 11.92
C PHE A 202 -10.12 -4.38 10.81
N ASP A 203 -10.67 -3.22 11.13
CA ASP A 203 -10.61 -2.06 10.27
C ASP A 203 -9.36 -1.24 10.60
N ILE A 204 -8.59 -0.92 9.57
CA ILE A 204 -7.32 -0.24 9.72
C ILE A 204 -7.26 1.03 8.88
N ILE A 205 -6.66 2.08 9.45
CA ILE A 205 -6.25 3.28 8.74
C ILE A 205 -4.73 3.27 8.69
N PHE A 206 -4.17 3.47 7.51
CA PHE A 206 -2.72 3.41 7.30
C PHE A 206 -2.24 4.51 6.35
N GLN A 207 -0.99 4.89 6.50
CA GLN A 207 -0.27 5.70 5.54
C GLN A 207 0.19 4.81 4.39
N SER A 208 -0.14 5.21 3.16
CA SER A 208 0.28 4.52 1.95
C SER A 208 1.45 5.23 1.26
N LYS A 209 2.20 4.46 0.47
CA LYS A 209 3.06 4.99 -0.60
C LYS A 209 2.17 5.30 -1.81
N PRO A 210 2.56 6.28 -2.64
CA PRO A 210 1.91 6.46 -3.93
C PRO A 210 1.93 5.17 -4.75
N ARG A 211 0.93 5.01 -5.65
CA ARG A 211 0.89 3.92 -6.63
C ARG A 211 2.24 3.75 -7.32
N ILE A 212 2.78 2.53 -7.35
CA ILE A 212 4.04 2.25 -8.07
C ILE A 212 3.78 2.31 -9.58
N PRO A 213 4.51 3.13 -10.36
CA PRO A 213 4.32 3.20 -11.81
C PRO A 213 4.73 1.88 -12.45
N THR A 214 3.90 1.38 -13.36
CA THR A 214 4.10 0.14 -14.12
C THR A 214 4.70 0.39 -15.50
N LEU A 215 4.40 1.56 -16.08
CA LEU A 215 4.97 2.12 -17.29
C LEU A 215 6.00 3.18 -16.88
N THR A 216 7.21 3.05 -17.42
CA THR A 216 8.32 3.99 -17.18
C THR A 216 8.47 5.04 -18.29
N GLN A 217 7.63 4.93 -19.31
CA GLN A 217 7.53 5.86 -20.41
C GLN A 217 6.16 5.74 -21.07
N PRO A 218 5.64 6.83 -21.65
CA PRO A 218 4.40 6.79 -22.39
C PRO A 218 4.47 5.82 -23.57
N TYR A 219 3.37 5.14 -23.84
CA TYR A 219 3.20 4.20 -24.93
C TYR A 219 2.23 4.75 -25.98
N SER A 220 2.68 4.83 -27.23
CA SER A 220 1.92 5.42 -28.34
C SER A 220 2.11 4.69 -29.67
N THR A 221 2.49 3.41 -29.64
CA THR A 221 2.80 2.62 -30.85
C THR A 221 1.52 2.04 -31.48
N GLY A 222 1.31 2.32 -32.76
CA GLY A 222 0.11 1.89 -33.49
C GLY A 222 -0.91 3.01 -33.64
N THR A 223 -2.18 2.62 -33.80
CA THR A 223 -3.35 3.51 -33.86
C THR A 223 -4.52 2.86 -33.16
N VAL A 224 -5.46 3.65 -32.65
CA VAL A 224 -6.64 3.13 -31.96
C VAL A 224 -7.93 3.48 -32.69
N ALA A 225 -8.95 2.67 -32.43
CA ALA A 225 -10.34 2.96 -32.74
C ALA A 225 -11.17 2.96 -31.46
N THR A 226 -12.07 3.94 -31.35
CA THR A 226 -13.00 4.13 -30.23
C THR A 226 -14.40 4.34 -30.79
N THR A 227 -15.41 3.93 -30.04
CA THR A 227 -16.82 4.15 -30.40
C THR A 227 -17.50 4.93 -29.28
N ALA A 228 -18.19 6.01 -29.61
CA ALA A 228 -18.96 6.77 -28.65
C ALA A 228 -20.00 5.88 -27.94
N GLY A 229 -20.08 5.97 -26.62
CA GLY A 229 -20.91 5.13 -25.76
C GLY A 229 -20.32 3.76 -25.41
N SER A 230 -19.11 3.43 -25.88
CA SER A 230 -18.40 2.19 -25.55
C SER A 230 -17.18 2.45 -24.65
N THR A 231 -16.88 1.51 -23.76
CA THR A 231 -15.66 1.49 -22.94
C THR A 231 -14.49 0.80 -23.65
N THR A 232 -14.74 0.12 -24.77
CA THR A 232 -13.74 -0.68 -25.47
C THR A 232 -12.91 0.18 -26.40
N VAL A 233 -11.58 0.06 -26.29
CA VAL A 233 -10.62 0.65 -27.24
C VAL A 233 -9.92 -0.47 -28.00
N THR A 234 -9.92 -0.37 -29.33
CA THR A 234 -9.28 -1.35 -30.21
C THR A 234 -7.96 -0.80 -30.74
N LEU A 235 -6.86 -1.49 -30.46
CA LEU A 235 -5.52 -1.19 -30.96
C LEU A 235 -5.28 -1.89 -32.31
N SER A 236 -4.69 -1.16 -33.25
CA SER A 236 -4.26 -1.65 -34.55
C SER A 236 -2.77 -1.37 -34.77
N GLY A 237 -2.07 -2.33 -35.40
CA GLY A 237 -0.66 -2.20 -35.77
C GLY A 237 0.33 -2.40 -34.62
N SER A 238 -0.12 -2.83 -33.44
CA SER A 238 0.73 -3.20 -32.30
C SER A 238 -0.05 -4.02 -31.28
N THR A 239 0.60 -4.39 -30.16
CA THR A 239 -0.03 -5.00 -28.98
C THR A 239 0.09 -4.10 -27.75
N TRP A 240 -0.83 -4.21 -26.80
CA TRP A 240 -0.71 -3.50 -25.53
C TRP A 240 0.55 -3.95 -24.76
N PRO A 241 1.26 -3.02 -24.08
CA PRO A 241 2.47 -3.38 -23.35
C PRO A 241 2.11 -4.18 -22.11
N ALA A 242 2.91 -5.20 -21.77
CA ALA A 242 2.64 -6.09 -20.63
C ALA A 242 2.58 -5.36 -19.27
N GLY A 243 3.15 -4.16 -19.17
CA GLY A 243 3.09 -3.29 -18.00
C GLY A 243 1.83 -2.43 -17.91
N LEU A 244 0.92 -2.48 -18.89
CA LEU A 244 -0.33 -1.72 -18.82
C LEU A 244 -1.26 -2.33 -17.77
N ALA A 245 -1.51 -1.59 -16.70
CA ALA A 245 -2.35 -2.03 -15.59
C ALA A 245 -3.61 -1.16 -15.43
N ALA A 246 -4.58 -1.67 -14.66
CA ALA A 246 -5.74 -0.91 -14.22
C ALA A 246 -5.30 0.42 -13.58
N GLY A 247 -5.99 1.52 -13.89
CA GLY A 247 -5.71 2.88 -13.45
C GLY A 247 -4.57 3.59 -14.18
N CYS A 248 -3.98 3.00 -15.23
CA CYS A 248 -3.15 3.79 -16.17
C CYS A 248 -4.04 4.79 -16.93
N LEU A 249 -3.44 5.87 -17.41
CA LEU A 249 -4.10 6.96 -18.10
C LEU A 249 -4.07 6.72 -19.60
N PHE A 250 -5.24 6.71 -20.24
CA PHE A 250 -5.40 6.65 -21.69
C PHE A 250 -5.79 8.04 -22.22
N ARG A 251 -5.05 8.54 -23.20
CA ARG A 251 -5.33 9.80 -23.90
C ARG A 251 -5.53 9.55 -25.38
N LEU A 252 -6.67 10.01 -25.89
CA LEU A 252 -6.97 10.01 -27.31
C LEU A 252 -6.40 11.28 -27.96
N GLY A 253 -5.68 11.13 -29.06
CA GLY A 253 -5.18 12.24 -29.88
C GLY A 253 -5.87 12.30 -31.23
N ASN A 254 -5.24 12.99 -32.18
CA ASN A 254 -5.67 13.07 -33.57
C ASN A 254 -4.61 12.48 -34.52
N THR A 255 -3.86 13.33 -35.22
CA THR A 255 -2.79 13.04 -36.16
C THR A 255 -1.44 12.80 -35.46
N ALA A 256 -1.25 13.32 -34.25
CA ALA A 256 -0.06 13.12 -33.42
C ALA A 256 -0.42 12.48 -32.07
N PRO A 257 0.50 11.70 -31.46
CA PRO A 257 0.32 11.22 -30.10
C PRO A 257 0.09 12.40 -29.14
N PRO A 258 -0.99 12.36 -28.33
CA PRO A 258 -1.28 13.44 -27.41
C PRO A 258 -0.23 13.52 -26.31
N THR A 259 0.06 14.74 -25.90
CA THR A 259 0.94 15.10 -24.78
C THR A 259 0.10 15.55 -23.58
N GLY A 260 0.74 15.73 -22.42
CA GLY A 260 0.09 16.33 -21.25
C GLY A 260 -0.30 17.79 -21.45
N LEU A 261 -0.85 18.38 -20.38
CA LEU A 261 -1.43 19.73 -20.34
C LEU A 261 -0.52 20.87 -20.82
N VAL A 262 0.80 20.69 -20.73
CA VAL A 262 1.80 21.72 -21.09
C VAL A 262 2.44 21.42 -22.47
N GLY A 263 2.09 20.30 -23.11
CA GLY A 263 2.69 19.90 -24.38
C GLY A 263 1.93 20.40 -25.62
N ASP A 264 2.56 20.26 -26.79
CA ASP A 264 2.10 20.83 -28.06
C ASP A 264 0.91 20.09 -28.70
N ASN A 265 0.61 18.86 -28.28
CA ASN A 265 -0.45 18.04 -28.86
C ASN A 265 -1.54 17.75 -27.80
N PRO A 266 -2.56 18.60 -27.65
CA PRO A 266 -3.61 18.37 -26.66
C PRO A 266 -4.39 17.08 -26.94
N TYR A 267 -4.82 16.41 -25.88
CA TYR A 267 -5.70 15.26 -25.99
C TYR A 267 -7.13 15.69 -26.32
N VAL A 268 -7.84 14.86 -27.08
CA VAL A 268 -9.27 15.02 -27.38
C VAL A 268 -10.10 14.58 -26.18
N GLU A 269 -9.72 13.44 -25.60
CA GLU A 269 -10.43 12.82 -24.49
C GLU A 269 -9.42 12.03 -23.63
N GLU A 270 -9.63 11.98 -22.32
CA GLU A 270 -8.76 11.30 -21.35
C GLU A 270 -9.61 10.42 -20.43
N HIS A 271 -9.18 9.17 -20.25
CA HIS A 271 -9.87 8.17 -19.44
C HIS A 271 -8.87 7.31 -18.67
N LEU A 272 -9.33 6.67 -17.60
CA LEU A 272 -8.56 5.64 -16.92
C LEU A 272 -8.82 4.28 -17.54
N VAL A 273 -7.77 3.46 -17.66
CA VAL A 273 -7.87 2.07 -18.07
C VAL A 273 -8.44 1.24 -16.93
N SER A 274 -9.46 0.44 -17.18
CA SER A 274 -10.00 -0.51 -16.20
C SER A 274 -9.21 -1.82 -16.25
N TYR A 275 -9.12 -2.45 -17.42
CA TYR A 275 -8.31 -3.65 -17.63
C TYR A 275 -7.98 -3.85 -19.11
N VAL A 276 -6.99 -4.69 -19.40
CA VAL A 276 -6.64 -5.13 -20.75
C VAL A 276 -7.30 -6.49 -20.98
N THR A 277 -8.18 -6.59 -21.98
CA THR A 277 -8.96 -7.80 -22.26
C THR A 277 -8.12 -8.82 -23.03
N ASP A 278 -7.40 -8.34 -24.05
CA ASP A 278 -6.48 -9.15 -24.86
C ASP A 278 -5.35 -8.28 -25.45
N SER A 279 -4.53 -8.83 -26.35
CA SER A 279 -3.39 -8.13 -26.93
C SER A 279 -3.74 -6.84 -27.68
N THR A 280 -5.00 -6.69 -28.11
CA THR A 280 -5.48 -5.59 -28.96
C THR A 280 -6.65 -4.81 -28.35
N HIS A 281 -7.33 -5.34 -27.34
CA HIS A 281 -8.48 -4.67 -26.71
C HIS A 281 -8.20 -4.31 -25.25
N LEU A 282 -8.57 -3.09 -24.87
CA LEU A 282 -8.66 -2.67 -23.47
C LEU A 282 -10.04 -2.10 -23.18
N GLU A 283 -10.40 -2.12 -21.90
CA GLU A 283 -11.61 -1.51 -21.37
C GLU A 283 -11.25 -0.30 -20.52
N LEU A 284 -11.95 0.80 -20.73
CA LEU A 284 -11.85 2.03 -19.96
C LEU A 284 -12.81 2.01 -18.75
N ALA A 285 -12.52 2.86 -17.76
CA ALA A 285 -13.37 3.03 -16.58
C ALA A 285 -14.71 3.68 -16.92
N ASP A 286 -14.72 4.60 -17.90
CA ASP A 286 -15.88 5.33 -18.38
C ASP A 286 -16.00 5.19 -19.90
N ALA A 287 -17.22 5.31 -20.42
CA ALA A 287 -17.48 5.21 -21.86
C ALA A 287 -16.90 6.41 -22.61
N MET A 288 -16.35 6.17 -23.79
CA MET A 288 -15.87 7.21 -24.70
C MET A 288 -17.04 8.09 -25.18
N GLY A 289 -16.84 9.40 -25.23
CA GLY A 289 -17.71 10.34 -25.92
C GLY A 289 -17.44 10.43 -27.42
N THR A 290 -16.22 10.06 -27.84
CA THR A 290 -15.74 10.25 -29.21
C THR A 290 -15.63 8.94 -30.00
N THR A 291 -16.27 8.88 -31.18
CA THR A 291 -16.00 7.85 -32.19
C THR A 291 -14.82 8.28 -33.05
N ALA A 292 -13.75 7.49 -33.06
CA ALA A 292 -12.55 7.74 -33.84
C ALA A 292 -11.98 6.44 -34.41
N SER A 293 -11.26 6.52 -35.53
CA SER A 293 -10.60 5.36 -36.14
C SER A 293 -9.27 5.76 -36.73
N GLY A 294 -8.25 4.91 -36.55
CA GLY A 294 -6.90 5.15 -37.06
C GLY A 294 -6.19 6.34 -36.40
N VAL A 295 -6.63 6.79 -35.23
CA VAL A 295 -6.07 7.96 -34.54
C VAL A 295 -4.89 7.59 -33.64
N LYS A 296 -4.04 8.58 -33.38
CA LYS A 296 -2.94 8.45 -32.43
C LYS A 296 -3.43 8.57 -30.99
N TYR A 297 -2.68 7.96 -30.09
CA TYR A 297 -3.02 7.88 -28.67
C TYR A 297 -1.75 7.84 -27.83
N CYS A 298 -1.93 8.01 -26.53
CA CYS A 298 -0.87 7.87 -25.55
C CYS A 298 -1.42 7.18 -24.31
N VAL A 299 -0.70 6.18 -23.78
CA VAL A 299 -1.00 5.57 -22.50
C VAL A 299 0.19 5.73 -21.57
N ASP A 300 -0.05 6.18 -20.37
CA ASP A 300 1.01 6.40 -19.37
C ASP A 300 0.51 6.12 -17.96
N ASP A 301 1.41 5.98 -16.99
CA ASP A 301 1.00 5.87 -15.59
C ASP A 301 0.76 7.26 -14.97
N PRO A 302 -0.39 7.46 -14.30
CA PRO A 302 -0.62 8.68 -13.57
C PRO A 302 0.28 8.78 -12.34
N ILE A 303 0.61 10.01 -11.95
CA ILE A 303 1.28 10.28 -10.68
C ILE A 303 0.19 10.40 -9.60
N ASP A 304 0.18 9.46 -8.66
CA ASP A 304 -0.70 9.44 -7.48
C ASP A 304 -0.26 10.51 -6.45
N ILE A 305 -0.43 11.77 -6.81
CA ILE A 305 -0.25 12.95 -5.96
C ILE A 305 -1.44 13.88 -6.11
N GLU A 306 -1.77 14.59 -5.04
CA GLU A 306 -2.85 15.55 -5.04
C GLU A 306 -2.37 16.91 -5.57
N ASN A 307 -3.12 17.47 -6.52
CA ASN A 307 -2.68 18.61 -7.30
C ASN A 307 -2.62 19.94 -6.51
N MET A 308 -3.42 20.08 -5.45
CA MET A 308 -3.52 21.32 -4.68
C MET A 308 -2.45 21.41 -3.59
N SER A 309 -2.25 20.34 -2.82
CA SER A 309 -1.36 20.32 -1.67
C SER A 309 0.02 19.78 -2.01
N MET A 310 0.14 18.72 -2.82
CA MET A 310 1.40 17.99 -2.97
C MET A 310 2.20 18.36 -4.24
N GLN A 311 1.53 18.85 -5.29
CA GLN A 311 2.14 19.06 -6.61
C GLN A 311 3.36 19.97 -6.58
N SER A 312 3.22 21.17 -6.00
CA SER A 312 4.31 22.16 -5.96
C SER A 312 5.55 21.60 -5.27
N TYR A 313 5.36 20.86 -4.17
CA TYR A 313 6.46 20.21 -3.46
C TYR A 313 7.10 19.11 -4.30
N PHE A 314 6.29 18.27 -4.96
CA PHE A 314 6.78 17.21 -5.83
C PHE A 314 7.61 17.74 -7.01
N ASP A 315 7.19 18.84 -7.63
CA ASP A 315 7.92 19.50 -8.70
C ASP A 315 9.29 19.97 -8.22
N ARG A 316 9.37 20.67 -7.09
CA ARG A 316 10.65 21.13 -6.52
C ARG A 316 11.55 19.96 -6.13
N MET A 317 10.99 18.87 -5.61
CA MET A 317 11.74 17.64 -5.30
C MET A 317 12.36 17.00 -6.55
N CYS A 318 11.62 16.98 -7.68
CA CYS A 318 12.12 16.49 -8.95
C CYS A 318 13.30 17.34 -9.45
N GLU A 319 13.19 18.67 -9.39
CA GLU A 319 14.24 19.61 -9.78
C GLU A 319 15.51 19.43 -8.95
N VAL A 320 15.40 19.41 -7.62
CA VAL A 320 16.53 19.20 -6.71
C VAL A 320 17.23 17.88 -6.99
N THR A 321 16.45 16.81 -7.17
CA THR A 321 17.01 15.47 -7.43
C THR A 321 17.74 15.44 -8.76
N LEU A 322 17.22 16.09 -9.80
CA LEU A 322 17.91 16.21 -11.08
C LEU A 322 19.20 17.01 -10.95
N MET A 323 19.21 18.12 -10.21
CA MET A 323 20.42 18.92 -9.99
C MET A 323 21.52 18.14 -9.27
N ILE A 324 21.15 17.32 -8.28
CA ILE A 324 22.10 16.42 -7.59
C ILE A 324 22.66 15.38 -8.57
N LEU A 325 21.80 14.75 -9.36
CA LEU A 325 22.19 13.72 -10.34
C LEU A 325 23.05 14.28 -11.48
N HIS A 326 22.76 15.50 -11.91
CA HIS A 326 23.51 16.23 -12.91
C HIS A 326 24.83 16.79 -12.36
N GLN A 327 25.04 16.76 -11.03
CA GLN A 327 26.20 17.34 -10.35
C GLN A 327 26.33 18.85 -10.62
N SER A 328 25.19 19.56 -10.55
CA SER A 328 25.17 21.01 -10.59
C SER A 328 25.98 21.63 -9.43
N GLY A 329 26.36 22.90 -9.56
CA GLY A 329 27.16 23.58 -8.52
C GLY A 329 26.52 23.53 -7.13
N ALA A 330 27.35 23.37 -6.10
CA ALA A 330 26.91 23.16 -4.72
C ALA A 330 25.95 24.25 -4.21
N ASP A 331 26.22 25.52 -4.52
CA ASP A 331 25.37 26.65 -4.12
C ASP A 331 23.97 26.57 -4.74
N LYS A 332 23.88 26.18 -6.01
CA LYS A 332 22.59 26.01 -6.70
C LYS A 332 21.80 24.85 -6.08
N ILE A 333 22.47 23.75 -5.73
CA ILE A 333 21.84 22.61 -5.05
C ILE A 333 21.33 23.03 -3.67
N ALA A 334 22.11 23.82 -2.92
CA ALA A 334 21.71 24.32 -1.60
C ALA A 334 20.47 25.22 -1.69
N GLN A 335 20.46 26.16 -2.64
CA GLN A 335 19.29 27.02 -2.89
C GLN A 335 18.06 26.22 -3.29
N ALA A 336 18.20 25.26 -4.21
CA ALA A 336 17.08 24.42 -4.63
C ALA A 336 16.52 23.57 -3.48
N ARG A 337 17.38 23.05 -2.59
CA ARG A 337 16.95 22.35 -1.38
C ARG A 337 16.14 23.25 -0.45
N GLN A 338 16.53 24.51 -0.30
CA GLN A 338 15.79 25.46 0.52
C GLN A 338 14.41 25.73 -0.07
N ILE A 339 14.32 25.98 -1.38
CA ILE A 339 13.04 26.19 -2.08
C ILE A 339 12.12 24.95 -1.94
N ALA A 340 12.68 23.74 -2.07
CA ALA A 340 11.91 22.51 -1.88
C ALA A 340 11.44 22.32 -0.43
N TYR A 341 12.22 22.78 0.55
CA TYR A 341 11.82 22.76 1.95
C TYR A 341 10.67 23.74 2.23
N ASP A 342 10.76 24.96 1.71
CA ASP A 342 9.71 25.97 1.86
C ASP A 342 8.40 25.49 1.21
N ALA A 343 8.48 24.90 0.02
CA ALA A 343 7.34 24.28 -0.66
C ALA A 343 6.75 23.10 0.13
N MET A 344 7.57 22.32 0.84
CA MET A 344 7.09 21.24 1.71
C MET A 344 6.27 21.79 2.88
N VAL A 345 6.69 22.90 3.49
CA VAL A 345 5.99 23.51 4.62
C VAL A 345 4.63 24.04 4.18
N GLU A 346 4.57 24.73 3.03
CA GLU A 346 3.31 25.20 2.45
C GLU A 346 2.38 24.04 2.09
N ALA A 347 2.91 23.00 1.43
CA ALA A 347 2.20 21.79 1.09
C ALA A 347 1.58 21.11 2.32
N LYS A 348 2.32 21.03 3.43
CA LYS A 348 1.81 20.51 4.71
C LYS A 348 0.67 21.36 5.26
N GLY A 349 0.75 22.69 5.14
CA GLY A 349 -0.31 23.61 5.52
C GLY A 349 -1.59 23.35 4.73
N MET A 350 -1.48 23.22 3.41
CA MET A 350 -2.63 22.94 2.52
C MET A 350 -3.21 21.54 2.74
N ASP A 351 -2.38 20.54 3.03
CA ASP A 351 -2.82 19.18 3.32
C ASP A 351 -3.52 19.05 4.68
N SER A 352 -3.27 19.97 5.63
CA SER A 352 -4.03 20.11 6.87
C SER A 352 -5.44 20.64 6.56
N ARG A 353 -6.27 19.79 5.95
CA ARG A 353 -7.67 20.05 5.53
C ARG A 353 -8.64 20.31 6.69
N LEU A 354 -8.13 20.45 7.90
CA LEU A 354 -8.85 20.81 9.10
C LEU A 354 -8.13 22.00 9.73
N ASP A 355 -8.89 23.02 10.10
CA ASP A 355 -8.39 24.09 10.96
C ASP A 355 -8.05 23.48 12.34
N PRO A 356 -6.78 23.46 12.77
CA PRO A 356 -6.39 22.93 14.07
C PRO A 356 -7.15 23.60 15.23
N ALA A 357 -7.52 24.88 15.08
CA ALA A 357 -8.31 25.61 16.07
C ALA A 357 -9.78 25.10 16.14
N ALA A 358 -10.35 24.68 15.02
CA ALA A 358 -11.69 24.08 14.98
C ALA A 358 -11.70 22.66 15.57
N VAL A 359 -10.64 21.86 15.35
CA VAL A 359 -10.53 20.50 15.91
C VAL A 359 -10.34 20.54 17.43
N ALA A 360 -9.48 21.42 17.93
CA ALA A 360 -9.30 21.63 19.37
C ALA A 360 -10.60 22.03 20.07
N ASN A 361 -11.44 22.85 19.41
CA ASN A 361 -12.75 23.24 19.93
C ASN A 361 -13.81 22.13 19.82
N SER A 362 -13.67 21.19 18.88
CA SER A 362 -14.61 20.06 18.71
C SER A 362 -14.34 18.87 19.65
N CYS A 363 -13.11 18.74 20.16
CA CYS A 363 -12.74 17.67 21.10
C CYS A 363 -13.09 17.99 22.59
N ILE A 364 -13.65 19.16 22.90
CA ILE A 364 -14.03 19.57 24.27
C ILE A 364 -15.51 19.28 24.59
N VAL A 365 -16.13 18.27 23.96
CA VAL A 365 -17.49 17.80 24.33
C VAL A 365 -17.48 16.38 24.94
N THR A 366 -16.35 15.97 25.53
CA THR A 366 -16.31 14.80 26.45
C THR A 366 -15.72 15.13 27.82
N GLY A 367 -15.54 16.41 28.16
CA GLY A 367 -15.05 16.88 29.46
C GLY A 367 -16.10 17.48 30.40
N VAL A 368 -17.38 17.52 30.00
CA VAL A 368 -18.47 18.05 30.86
C VAL A 368 -18.98 16.95 31.78
N ASN A 369 -18.17 16.52 32.75
CA ASN A 369 -18.70 15.84 33.94
C ASN A 369 -17.77 15.84 35.18
N GLU A 370 -16.57 16.40 35.12
CA GLU A 370 -15.68 16.45 36.30
C GLU A 370 -15.77 17.77 37.09
N ALA A 371 -16.44 18.79 36.56
CA ALA A 371 -16.61 20.09 37.24
C ALA A 371 -17.89 20.19 38.12
N MET A 372 -18.77 19.18 38.13
CA MET A 372 -20.00 19.18 38.95
C MET A 372 -19.92 18.36 40.26
N MET A 373 -18.77 17.75 40.58
CA MET A 373 -18.58 16.96 41.81
C MET A 373 -17.69 17.64 42.87
N GLY A 374 -17.29 18.91 42.65
CA GLY A 374 -16.33 19.63 43.50
C GLY A 374 -16.90 20.73 44.40
N MET A 375 -18.22 20.82 44.59
CA MET A 375 -18.84 21.79 45.50
C MET A 375 -19.79 21.10 46.49
N VAL A 376 -19.23 20.37 47.44
CA VAL A 376 -19.86 20.19 48.76
C VAL A 376 -18.99 20.93 49.76
N THR A 377 -19.51 22.08 50.16
CA THR A 377 -18.98 23.03 51.13
C THR A 377 -18.73 22.38 52.48
N ASN A 378 -17.50 22.49 53.00
CA ASN A 378 -17.23 22.41 54.44
C ASN A 378 -16.75 23.78 54.92
N GLY A 379 -17.58 24.44 55.73
CA GLY A 379 -17.30 25.66 56.48
C GLY A 379 -18.21 25.70 57.72
N PRO A 380 -17.77 26.31 58.83
CA PRO A 380 -17.78 25.64 60.13
C PRO A 380 -18.93 26.05 61.09
N TYR A 381 -19.35 25.08 61.90
CA TYR A 381 -19.86 25.13 63.29
C TYR A 381 -20.94 26.14 63.75
N SER A 382 -22.11 25.55 64.07
CA SER A 382 -22.93 25.70 65.31
C SER A 382 -23.34 27.08 65.82
N ASN A 383 -24.63 27.42 65.69
CA ASN A 383 -25.69 27.32 66.72
C ASN A 383 -27.02 27.83 66.15
#